data_AF-A0A5J5PXU1-F1
#
_entry.id   AF-A0A5J5PXU1-F1
#
_cell.length_a   1.000
_cell.length_b   1.000
_cell.length_c   1.000
_cell.angle_alpha   90.00
_cell.angle_beta   90.00
_cell.angle_gamma   90.00
#
_symmetry.space_group_name_H-M   'P 1'
#
loop_
_entity.id
_entity.type
_entity.pdbx_description
1 polymer ?
#
loop_
_entity_poly.entity_id
_entity_poly.type
_entity_poly.pdbx_seq_one_letter_code
_entity_poly.pdbx_strand_id
1 'polypeptide(L)'
;MTKIKGLSRVKEEDPIVVKVQGQTQANTLNYWMGRNTPLRFLMLDYCERTGAVFEYTRFHVDGLRISSTKTPHDLEMEDGDIIDANSNQSGG
;
A
#
# COMPACT_ATOMS: atom_id res chain seq x y z
N MET A 1 -31.44 -33.69 -13.92
CA MET A 1 -30.57 -33.30 -12.79
C MET A 1 -29.31 -32.68 -13.35
N THR A 2 -29.33 -31.37 -13.60
CA THR A 2 -28.20 -30.67 -14.23
C THR A 2 -27.24 -30.22 -13.13
N LYS A 3 -26.05 -30.82 -13.08
CA LYS A 3 -24.98 -30.44 -12.16
C LYS A 3 -24.57 -28.99 -12.47
N ILE A 4 -24.89 -28.08 -11.55
CA ILE A 4 -24.32 -26.74 -11.50
C ILE A 4 -22.80 -26.87 -11.36
N LYS A 5 -22.06 -26.41 -12.38
CA LYS A 5 -20.61 -26.20 -12.31
C LYS A 5 -20.38 -25.29 -11.09
N GLY A 6 -19.59 -25.77 -10.13
CA GLY A 6 -19.24 -24.99 -8.95
C GLY A 6 -18.68 -23.65 -9.38
N LEU A 7 -19.39 -22.57 -9.03
CA LEU A 7 -18.80 -21.25 -8.98
C LEU A 7 -17.61 -21.39 -8.03
N SER A 8 -16.39 -21.30 -8.56
CA SER A 8 -15.18 -21.30 -7.76
C SER A 8 -15.37 -20.22 -6.70
N ARG A 9 -15.45 -20.64 -5.43
CA ARG A 9 -15.44 -19.75 -4.28
C ARG A 9 -14.28 -18.79 -4.48
N VAL A 10 -14.55 -17.50 -4.67
CA VAL A 10 -13.49 -16.48 -4.64
C VAL A 10 -12.74 -16.75 -3.35
N LYS A 11 -11.45 -17.09 -3.44
CA LYS A 11 -10.62 -17.28 -2.25
C LYS A 11 -10.76 -16.00 -1.45
N GLU A 12 -11.27 -16.09 -0.23
CA GLU A 12 -11.15 -14.99 0.73
C GLU A 12 -9.67 -14.63 0.77
N GLU A 13 -9.33 -13.41 0.34
CA GLU A 13 -7.96 -12.93 0.45
C GLU A 13 -7.65 -12.76 1.93
N ASP A 14 -6.43 -13.11 2.35
CA ASP A 14 -5.97 -12.85 3.72
C ASP A 14 -5.39 -11.42 3.74
N PRO A 15 -6.12 -10.43 4.30
CA PRO A 15 -5.70 -9.05 4.29
C PRO A 15 -4.50 -8.86 5.22
N ILE A 16 -3.72 -7.81 4.96
CA ILE A 16 -2.53 -7.49 5.73
C ILE A 16 -2.61 -6.08 6.30
N VAL A 17 -1.88 -5.85 7.38
CA VAL A 17 -1.53 -4.52 7.86
C VAL A 17 -0.25 -4.07 7.19
N VAL A 18 -0.29 -2.93 6.51
CA VAL A 18 0.89 -2.27 5.94
C VAL A 18 1.13 -0.98 6.70
N LYS A 19 2.38 -0.74 7.12
CA LYS A 19 2.79 0.49 7.78
C LYS A 19 3.42 1.44 6.77
N VAL A 20 2.88 2.64 6.62
CA VAL A 20 3.53 3.70 5.83
C VAL A 20 4.25 4.64 6.79
N GLN A 21 5.55 4.83 6.60
CA GLN A 21 6.40 5.63 7.47
C GLN A 21 6.99 6.83 6.71
N GLY A 22 6.70 8.04 7.21
CA GLY A 22 7.34 9.27 6.77
C GLY A 22 8.59 9.64 7.56
N GLN A 23 9.06 10.88 7.37
CA GLN A 23 10.26 11.40 8.04
C GLN A 23 10.14 11.50 9.57
N THR A 24 8.92 11.59 10.11
CA THR A 24 8.64 11.71 11.54
C THR A 24 7.70 10.60 12.00
N GLN A 25 7.73 10.27 13.29
CA GLN A 25 6.76 9.33 13.87
C GLN A 25 5.31 9.82 13.73
N ALA A 26 5.08 11.14 13.70
CA ALA A 26 3.75 11.70 13.47
C ALA A 26 3.20 11.42 12.07
N ASN A 27 4.08 11.21 11.08
CA ASN A 27 3.72 10.85 9.72
C ASN A 27 3.79 9.33 9.48
N THR A 28 3.49 8.53 10.50
CA THR A 28 3.47 7.07 10.40
C THR A 28 2.04 6.58 10.57
N LEU A 29 1.52 5.86 9.57
CA LEU A 29 0.14 5.37 9.52
C LEU A 29 0.11 3.88 9.22
N ASN A 30 -0.86 3.16 9.80
CA ASN A 30 -1.10 1.74 9.51
C ASN A 30 -2.38 1.58 8.69
N TYR A 31 -2.33 0.69 7.72
CA TYR A 31 -3.41 0.41 6.79
C TYR A 31 -3.73 -1.07 6.80
N TRP A 32 -4.97 -1.41 7.13
CA TRP A 32 -5.49 -2.76 6.89
C TRP A 32 -6.05 -2.81 5.46
N MET A 33 -5.49 -3.67 4.61
CA MET A 33 -5.87 -3.73 3.20
C MET A 33 -5.78 -5.13 2.60
N GLY A 34 -6.59 -5.36 1.55
CA GLY A 34 -6.55 -6.59 0.77
C GLY A 34 -5.28 -6.71 -0.06
N ARG A 35 -4.73 -7.93 -0.17
CA ARG A 35 -3.48 -8.21 -0.90
C ARG A 35 -3.56 -7.88 -2.40
N ASN A 36 -4.74 -7.86 -2.99
CA ASN A 36 -4.95 -7.52 -4.40
C ASN A 36 -5.41 -6.07 -4.62
N THR A 37 -5.53 -5.27 -3.55
CA THR A 37 -5.92 -3.86 -3.66
C THR A 37 -4.72 -3.03 -4.15
N PRO A 38 -4.87 -2.18 -5.19
CA PRO A 38 -3.79 -1.30 -5.63
C PRO A 38 -3.33 -0.36 -4.52
N LEU A 39 -2.00 -0.21 -4.37
CA LEU A 39 -1.39 0.64 -3.35
C LEU A 39 -1.73 2.13 -3.55
N ARG A 40 -2.19 2.54 -4.75
CA ARG A 40 -2.65 3.91 -5.03
C ARG A 40 -3.59 4.47 -3.97
N PHE A 41 -4.54 3.67 -3.47
CA PHE A 41 -5.52 4.13 -2.50
C PHE A 41 -4.86 4.48 -1.16
N LEU A 42 -3.97 3.61 -0.68
CA LEU A 42 -3.17 3.87 0.52
C LEU A 42 -2.25 5.08 0.35
N MET A 43 -1.62 5.25 -0.82
CA MET A 43 -0.70 6.35 -1.07
C MET A 43 -1.41 7.70 -1.07
N LEU A 44 -2.59 7.76 -1.68
CA LEU A 44 -3.40 8.99 -1.72
C LEU A 44 -3.91 9.37 -0.33
N ASP A 45 -4.47 8.41 0.42
CA ASP A 45 -4.94 8.66 1.79
C ASP A 45 -3.78 9.06 2.71
N TYR A 46 -2.61 8.44 2.57
CA TYR A 46 -1.42 8.84 3.31
C TYR A 46 -1.04 10.30 3.04
N CYS A 47 -0.99 10.70 1.76
CA CYS A 47 -0.67 12.07 1.39
C CYS A 47 -1.71 13.07 1.94
N GLU A 48 -3.00 12.75 1.84
CA GLU A 48 -4.07 13.58 2.38
C GLU A 48 -3.95 13.77 3.91
N ARG A 49 -3.69 12.70 4.65
CA ARG A 49 -3.59 12.75 6.12
C ARG A 49 -2.34 13.40 6.64
N THR A 50 -1.23 13.31 5.91
CA THR A 50 0.07 13.88 6.31
C THR A 50 0.31 15.27 5.73
N GLY A 51 -0.58 15.76 4.85
CA GLY A 51 -0.39 17.01 4.11
C GLY A 51 0.71 16.92 3.04
N ALA A 52 1.15 15.72 2.69
CA ALA A 52 2.11 15.51 1.63
C ALA A 52 1.43 15.63 0.25
N VAL A 53 2.20 15.99 -0.77
CA VAL A 53 1.71 16.05 -2.16
C VAL A 53 2.07 14.75 -2.86
N PHE A 54 1.08 14.05 -3.40
CA PHE A 54 1.27 12.75 -4.04
C PHE A 54 2.33 12.77 -5.16
N GLU A 55 2.31 13.81 -5.99
CA GLU A 55 3.25 14.02 -7.11
C GLU A 55 4.70 14.17 -6.65
N TYR A 56 4.93 14.70 -5.43
CA TYR A 56 6.25 14.95 -4.86
C TYR A 56 6.69 13.90 -3.84
N THR A 57 5.82 12.94 -3.53
CA THR A 57 6.10 11.86 -2.59
C THR A 57 6.58 10.63 -3.34
N ARG A 58 7.58 9.94 -2.81
CA ARG A 58 8.16 8.72 -3.36
C ARG A 58 8.02 7.62 -2.32
N PHE A 59 7.35 6.54 -2.72
CA PHE A 59 7.09 5.38 -1.89
C PHE A 59 8.08 4.27 -2.23
N HIS A 60 8.68 3.66 -1.22
CA HIS A 60 9.65 2.58 -1.37
C HIS A 60 9.29 1.39 -0.48
N VAL A 61 9.58 0.19 -0.97
CA VAL A 61 9.60 -1.06 -0.19
C VAL A 61 11.00 -1.63 -0.37
N ASP A 62 11.67 -1.97 0.73
CA ASP A 62 13.06 -2.44 0.73
C ASP A 62 14.03 -1.53 -0.06
N GLY A 63 13.80 -0.21 0.02
CA GLY A 63 14.57 0.79 -0.71
C GLY A 63 14.27 0.88 -2.22
N LEU A 64 13.39 0.03 -2.76
CA LEU A 64 12.98 0.06 -4.16
C LEU A 64 11.72 0.89 -4.34
N ARG A 65 11.74 1.82 -5.31
CA ARG A 65 10.59 2.66 -5.61
C ARG A 65 9.44 1.84 -6.18
N ILE A 66 8.26 1.98 -5.60
CA ILE A 66 7.05 1.25 -6.03
C ILE A 66 6.10 2.14 -6.85
N SER A 67 5.40 1.51 -7.81
CA SER A 67 4.35 2.15 -8.61
C SER A 67 3.01 2.08 -7.87
N SER A 68 2.16 3.10 -8.03
CA SER A 68 0.82 3.11 -7.45
C SER A 68 -0.11 2.02 -7.99
N THR A 69 0.23 1.42 -9.15
CA THR A 69 -0.53 0.33 -9.76
C THR A 69 -0.21 -1.04 -9.17
N LYS A 70 0.87 -1.17 -8.37
CA LYS A 70 1.23 -2.42 -7.71
C LYS A 70 0.28 -2.73 -6.57
N THR A 71 0.15 -4.01 -6.28
CA THR A 71 -0.58 -4.52 -5.12
C THR A 71 0.41 -5.12 -4.10
N PRO A 72 0.03 -5.31 -2.83
CA PRO A 72 0.86 -6.04 -1.88
C PRO A 72 1.26 -7.44 -2.37
N HIS A 73 0.35 -8.14 -3.07
CA HIS A 73 0.63 -9.44 -3.67
C HIS A 73 1.73 -9.37 -4.74
N ASP A 74 1.71 -8.35 -5.61
CA ASP A 74 2.74 -8.19 -6.67
C ASP A 74 4.13 -7.89 -6.12
N LEU A 75 4.19 -7.38 -4.88
CA LEU A 75 5.41 -7.02 -4.18
C LEU A 75 5.78 -8.05 -3.11
N GLU A 76 5.04 -9.17 -3.02
CA GLU A 76 5.24 -10.23 -2.04
C GLU A 76 5.27 -9.72 -0.58
N MET A 77 4.49 -8.67 -0.29
CA MET A 77 4.47 -8.06 1.05
C MET A 77 3.79 -8.96 2.09
N GLU A 78 4.29 -8.91 3.32
CA GLU A 78 3.78 -9.62 4.49
C GLU A 78 3.05 -8.68 5.47
N ASP A 79 2.38 -9.28 6.46
CA ASP A 79 1.70 -8.53 7.51
C ASP A 79 2.72 -7.80 8.39
N GLY A 80 2.55 -6.48 8.52
CA GLY A 80 3.45 -5.61 9.25
C GLY A 80 4.56 -4.96 8.40
N ASP A 81 4.62 -5.24 7.09
CA ASP A 81 5.61 -4.65 6.20
C ASP A 81 5.53 -3.13 6.12
N ILE A 82 6.67 -2.52 5.79
CA ILE A 82 6.86 -1.07 5.82
C ILE A 82 7.00 -0.52 4.40
N ILE A 83 6.29 0.57 4.14
CA ILE A 83 6.48 1.45 2.98
C ILE A 83 7.09 2.76 3.48
N ASP A 84 8.28 3.10 2.99
CA ASP A 84 8.91 4.40 3.26
C ASP A 84 8.37 5.48 2.33
N ALA A 85 7.91 6.59 2.89
CA ALA A 85 7.36 7.73 2.17
C ALA A 85 8.25 8.98 2.30
N ASN A 86 8.94 9.32 1.21
CA ASN A 86 9.89 10.43 1.18
C ASN A 86 9.36 11.54 0.28
N SER A 87 9.21 12.76 0.82
CA SER A 87 8.97 13.95 0.00
C SER A 87 10.29 14.40 -0.63
N ASN A 88 10.27 14.78 -1.91
CA ASN A 88 11.36 15.52 -2.54
C ASN A 88 11.36 16.96 -2.01
N GLN A 89 11.61 17.16 -0.72
CA GLN A 89 11.96 18.48 -0.20
C GLN A 89 13.46 18.64 -0.39
N SER A 90 13.88 19.06 -1.58
CA SER A 90 15.13 19.80 -1.70
C SER A 90 14.96 21.07 -0.87
N GLY A 91 15.55 21.06 0.34
CA GLY A 91 15.59 22.23 1.21
C GLY A 91 16.11 23.43 0.43
N GLY A 92 15.38 24.53 0.50
CA GLY A 92 15.86 25.82 0.01
C GLY A 92 17.05 26.32 0.81
#